data_AF-A0A8T3QEY6-F1
#
_entry.id   AF-A0A8T3QEY6-F1
#
_cell.length_a   1.000
_cell.length_b   1.000
_cell.length_c   1.000
_cell.angle_alpha   90.00
_cell.angle_beta   90.00
_cell.angle_gamma   90.00
#
_symmetry.space_group_name_H-M   'P 1'
#
loop_
_entity.id
_entity.type
_entity.pdbx_description
1 polymer ?
#
loop_
_entity_poly.entity_id
_entity_poly.type
_entity_poly.pdbx_seq_one_letter_code
_entity_poly.pdbx_strand_id
1 'polypeptide(L)'
;MSASPKDSAGGDPEHPDVAEFRVRVPAPRRGVIALSCLECGTLALRDGATFCRRCGLAYGDGPRATAELPSCPNCYLTVDEDGRTASLERPGLRVDLGQHMREHDRHPVGDDDWLETLREGDRLRWGRWSAPFDTIRRYLVTGQIDAGRNRQLAHDLIVTAMTQLRRWGPEPVILGDQPEWRAARAAISELMERYAAGRR
;
A
#
# COMPACT_ATOMS: atom_id res chain seq x y z
N MET A 1 42.95 -39.53 -62.64
CA MET A 1 41.84 -38.99 -63.47
C MET A 1 40.61 -38.95 -62.56
N SER A 2 40.56 -38.03 -61.61
CA SER A 2 40.11 -36.64 -61.75
C SER A 2 38.63 -36.57 -62.14
N ALA A 3 37.76 -36.54 -61.13
CA ALA A 3 36.38 -36.09 -61.28
C ALA A 3 36.19 -34.90 -60.33
N SER A 4 36.02 -33.73 -60.93
CA SER A 4 35.83 -32.44 -60.28
C SER A 4 34.50 -32.36 -59.52
N PRO A 5 34.39 -31.57 -58.45
CA PRO A 5 33.11 -31.17 -57.89
C PRO A 5 32.49 -30.03 -58.72
N LYS A 6 31.15 -30.04 -58.81
CA LYS A 6 30.35 -28.95 -59.40
C LYS A 6 30.09 -27.89 -58.33
N ASP A 7 30.57 -26.68 -58.59
CA ASP A 7 30.05 -25.46 -57.98
C ASP A 7 28.72 -25.10 -58.64
N SER A 8 27.71 -24.79 -57.85
CA SER A 8 26.57 -23.98 -58.30
C SER A 8 26.00 -23.25 -57.10
N ALA A 9 26.24 -21.95 -57.11
CA ALA A 9 25.72 -20.94 -56.20
C ALA A 9 24.19 -20.89 -56.25
N GLY A 10 23.59 -20.82 -55.07
CA GLY A 10 22.21 -20.38 -54.85
C GLY A 10 22.23 -19.55 -53.57
N GLY A 11 22.17 -18.23 -53.70
CA GLY A 11 22.17 -17.32 -52.57
C GLY A 11 20.85 -17.35 -51.83
N ASP A 12 20.91 -17.57 -50.53
CA ASP A 12 19.81 -17.27 -49.61
C ASP A 12 19.90 -15.81 -49.15
N PRO A 13 18.76 -15.11 -49.01
CA PRO A 13 18.73 -13.71 -48.62
C PRO A 13 19.15 -13.53 -47.16
N GLU A 14 20.00 -12.53 -46.92
CA GLU A 14 20.44 -12.05 -45.62
C GLU A 14 19.25 -11.83 -44.67
N HIS A 15 19.18 -12.63 -43.61
CA HIS A 15 18.43 -12.30 -42.41
C HIS A 15 19.14 -11.17 -41.67
N PRO A 16 18.47 -10.06 -41.31
CA PRO A 16 19.10 -9.00 -40.55
C PRO A 16 19.48 -9.50 -39.14
N ASP A 17 20.72 -9.16 -38.81
CA ASP A 17 21.43 -9.31 -37.55
C ASP A 17 20.56 -8.88 -36.35
N VAL A 18 20.00 -9.85 -35.63
CA VAL A 18 19.36 -9.62 -34.33
C VAL A 18 20.44 -9.52 -33.28
N ALA A 19 20.89 -8.28 -33.04
CA ALA A 19 21.79 -7.95 -31.95
C ALA A 19 21.34 -8.62 -30.64
N GLU A 20 22.13 -9.58 -30.18
CA GLU A 20 21.91 -10.36 -28.97
C GLU A 20 22.06 -9.42 -27.76
N PHE A 21 20.95 -8.86 -27.28
CA PHE A 21 20.93 -7.99 -26.09
C PHE A 21 21.12 -8.86 -24.84
N ARG A 22 22.37 -9.27 -24.58
CA ARG A 22 22.74 -9.98 -23.36
C ARG A 22 22.80 -9.00 -22.20
N VAL A 23 21.68 -8.83 -21.51
CA VAL A 23 21.65 -8.19 -20.19
C VAL A 23 22.46 -9.04 -19.23
N ARG A 24 23.64 -8.56 -18.84
CA ARG A 24 24.35 -9.10 -17.67
C ARG A 24 23.57 -8.71 -16.42
N VAL A 25 22.85 -9.65 -15.84
CA VAL A 25 22.21 -9.51 -14.52
C VAL A 25 23.27 -9.81 -13.44
N PRO A 26 23.69 -8.83 -12.63
CA PRO A 26 24.54 -9.12 -11.47
C PRO A 26 23.75 -9.94 -10.45
N ALA A 27 24.41 -10.96 -9.88
CA ALA A 27 23.80 -11.88 -8.92
C ALA A 27 23.32 -11.15 -7.63
N PRO A 28 22.14 -11.48 -7.10
CA PRO A 28 21.63 -10.86 -5.88
C PRO A 28 22.42 -11.33 -4.65
N ARG A 29 22.94 -10.38 -3.85
CA ARG A 29 23.49 -10.67 -2.52
C ARG A 29 22.44 -10.42 -1.44
N ARG A 30 22.06 -11.52 -0.77
CA ARG A 30 21.46 -11.71 0.57
C ARG A 30 20.61 -10.57 1.17
N GLY A 31 19.33 -10.87 1.31
CA GLY A 31 18.31 -10.08 2.02
C GLY A 31 17.18 -9.75 1.06
N VAL A 32 16.17 -10.63 0.95
CA VAL A 32 15.04 -10.40 0.04
C VAL A 32 14.21 -9.26 0.60
N ILE A 33 14.48 -8.04 0.13
CA ILE A 33 13.60 -6.89 0.30
C ILE A 33 12.42 -7.16 -0.64
N ALA A 34 11.23 -7.38 -0.09
CA ALA A 34 10.01 -7.38 -0.92
C ALA A 34 9.92 -6.01 -1.59
N LEU A 35 10.23 -5.95 -2.89
CA LEU A 35 10.22 -4.71 -3.65
C LEU A 35 8.77 -4.24 -3.82
N SER A 36 8.50 -2.98 -3.48
CA SER A 36 7.24 -2.32 -3.81
C SER A 36 7.37 -1.52 -5.12
N CYS A 37 6.25 -1.35 -5.82
CA CYS A 37 6.19 -0.48 -6.98
C CYS A 37 6.18 0.98 -6.50
N LEU A 38 7.15 1.79 -6.94
CA LEU A 38 7.30 3.17 -6.48
C LEU A 38 6.16 4.09 -6.95
N GLU A 39 5.47 3.73 -8.04
CA GLU A 39 4.32 4.51 -8.54
C GLU A 39 3.03 4.28 -7.76
N CYS A 40 2.74 3.04 -7.31
CA CYS A 40 1.44 2.72 -6.71
C CYS A 40 1.51 2.00 -5.35
N GLY A 41 2.71 1.76 -4.82
CA GLY A 41 2.94 1.08 -3.54
C GLY A 41 2.62 -0.41 -3.53
N THR A 42 2.22 -1.02 -4.66
CA THR A 42 1.88 -2.45 -4.71
C THR A 42 3.11 -3.29 -4.39
N LEU A 43 2.98 -4.27 -3.50
CA LEU A 43 4.07 -5.20 -3.14
C LEU A 43 4.21 -6.34 -4.16
N ALA A 44 5.45 -6.76 -4.40
CA ALA A 44 5.74 -7.99 -5.12
C ALA A 44 5.17 -9.20 -4.36
N LEU A 45 4.16 -9.86 -4.95
CA LEU A 45 3.45 -10.98 -4.35
C LEU A 45 4.22 -12.32 -4.37
N ARG A 46 5.33 -12.39 -5.12
CA ARG A 46 6.16 -13.58 -5.25
C ARG A 46 7.62 -13.21 -5.43
N ASP A 47 8.51 -14.09 -4.98
CA ASP A 47 9.93 -13.99 -5.26
C ASP A 47 10.16 -14.04 -6.77
N GLY A 48 10.99 -13.11 -7.28
CA GLY A 48 11.29 -12.99 -8.71
C GLY A 48 10.21 -12.28 -9.55
N ALA A 49 9.20 -11.66 -8.93
CA ALA A 49 8.32 -10.76 -9.68
C ALA A 49 9.09 -9.56 -10.21
N THR A 50 9.09 -9.37 -11.52
CA THR A 50 9.83 -8.29 -12.20
C THR A 50 8.96 -7.06 -12.44
N PHE A 51 7.66 -7.23 -12.73
CA PHE A 51 6.76 -6.14 -13.10
C PHE A 51 5.55 -6.01 -12.17
N CYS A 52 5.16 -4.76 -11.91
CA CYS A 52 3.93 -4.42 -11.22
C CYS A 52 2.72 -4.69 -12.13
N ARG A 53 1.79 -5.52 -11.67
CA ARG A 53 0.56 -5.83 -12.42
C ARG A 53 -0.42 -4.66 -12.52
N ARG A 54 -0.25 -3.61 -11.72
CA ARG A 54 -1.12 -2.43 -11.69
C ARG A 54 -0.63 -1.33 -12.62
N CYS A 55 0.66 -0.99 -12.55
CA CYS A 55 1.25 0.10 -13.33
C CYS A 55 1.95 -0.37 -14.61
N GLY A 56 2.34 -1.64 -14.68
CA GLY A 56 3.17 -2.19 -15.76
C GLY A 56 4.67 -1.85 -15.67
N LEU A 57 5.08 -1.07 -14.67
CA LEU A 57 6.49 -0.71 -14.42
C LEU A 57 7.26 -1.88 -13.79
N ALA A 58 8.58 -1.93 -13.99
CA ALA A 58 9.40 -2.87 -13.25
C ALA A 58 9.44 -2.46 -11.76
N TYR A 59 9.53 -3.44 -10.87
CA TYR A 59 9.68 -3.13 -9.45
C TYR A 59 11.00 -2.38 -9.21
N GLY A 60 10.92 -1.27 -8.49
CA GLY A 60 12.07 -0.37 -8.23
C GLY A 60 12.28 0.73 -9.27
N ASP A 61 11.62 0.66 -10.44
CA ASP A 61 11.62 1.77 -11.40
C ASP A 61 10.91 2.98 -10.79
N GLY A 62 11.43 4.17 -11.12
CA GLY A 62 10.84 5.44 -10.70
C GLY A 62 9.41 5.61 -11.25
N PRO A 63 8.55 6.38 -10.56
CA PRO A 63 7.22 6.71 -11.05
C PRO A 63 7.27 7.48 -12.38
N ARG A 64 6.19 7.39 -13.16
CA ARG A 64 6.02 8.29 -14.32
C ARG A 64 5.83 9.72 -13.82
N ALA A 65 6.33 10.69 -14.59
CA ALA A 65 6.24 12.11 -14.23
C ALA A 65 4.79 12.64 -14.04
N THR A 66 3.80 11.97 -14.65
CA THR A 66 2.37 12.34 -14.54
C THR A 66 1.59 11.46 -13.57
N ALA A 67 2.27 10.61 -12.80
CA ALA A 67 1.60 9.69 -11.89
C ALA A 67 1.04 10.43 -10.66
N GLU A 68 -0.17 10.05 -10.24
CA GLU A 68 -0.68 10.42 -8.93
C GLU A 68 -0.07 9.47 -7.90
N LEU A 69 0.75 10.02 -7.00
CA LEU A 69 1.56 9.24 -6.08
C LEU A 69 0.78 8.84 -4.82
N PRO A 70 1.04 7.65 -4.25
CA PRO A 70 0.29 7.14 -3.11
C PRO A 70 0.67 7.86 -1.82
N SER A 71 -0.30 7.95 -0.92
CA SER A 71 -0.07 8.37 0.47
C SER A 71 -0.01 7.16 1.40
N CYS A 72 0.82 7.25 2.43
CA CYS A 72 0.81 6.28 3.52
C CYS A 72 -0.55 6.28 4.21
N PRO A 73 -1.21 5.12 4.37
CA PRO A 73 -2.50 5.06 5.05
C PRO A 73 -2.39 5.34 6.56
N ASN A 74 -1.19 5.26 7.15
CA ASN A 74 -0.97 5.45 8.59
C ASN A 74 -0.71 6.92 8.94
N CYS A 75 0.19 7.60 8.22
CA CYS A 75 0.55 9.00 8.48
C CYS A 75 0.03 10.01 7.46
N TYR A 76 -0.62 9.56 6.40
CA TYR A 76 -1.11 10.39 5.28
C TYR A 76 -0.03 11.18 4.53
N LEU A 77 1.25 10.91 4.79
CA LEU A 77 2.34 11.47 4.01
C LEU A 77 2.32 10.86 2.60
N THR A 78 2.22 11.73 1.60
CA THR A 78 2.38 11.36 0.19
C THR A 78 3.85 11.16 -0.12
N VAL A 79 4.17 10.10 -0.87
CA VAL A 79 5.55 9.84 -1.30
C VAL A 79 6.05 10.94 -2.23
N ASP A 80 7.36 11.21 -2.20
CA ASP A 80 7.98 12.21 -3.08
C ASP A 80 8.04 11.73 -4.53
N GLU A 81 8.48 12.58 -5.45
CA GLU A 81 8.48 12.35 -6.91
C GLU A 81 9.16 11.05 -7.38
N ASP A 82 10.19 10.56 -6.67
CA ASP A 82 10.84 9.27 -6.93
C ASP A 82 10.14 8.07 -6.26
N GLY A 83 8.95 8.28 -5.70
CA GLY A 83 8.06 7.26 -5.12
C GLY A 83 8.53 6.71 -3.77
N ARG A 84 9.33 7.48 -3.04
CA ARG A 84 9.91 7.10 -1.74
C ARG A 84 9.66 8.17 -0.67
N THR A 85 9.91 7.82 0.58
CA THR A 85 9.87 8.72 1.75
C THR A 85 11.22 8.69 2.46
N ALA A 86 11.45 9.66 3.36
CA ALA A 86 12.56 9.58 4.29
C ALA A 86 12.30 8.44 5.32
N SER A 87 13.34 7.64 5.59
CA SER A 87 13.29 6.63 6.64
C SER A 87 13.18 7.29 8.02
N LEU A 88 12.30 6.75 8.85
CA LEU A 88 12.15 7.12 10.25
C LEU A 88 13.29 6.56 11.12
N GLU A 89 13.92 5.46 10.69
CA GLU A 89 14.97 4.77 11.45
C GLU A 89 16.37 5.29 11.14
N ARG A 90 16.61 5.68 9.89
CA ARG A 90 17.95 5.97 9.37
C ARG A 90 17.96 7.31 8.64
N PRO A 91 18.49 8.38 9.27
CA PRO A 91 18.62 9.68 8.64
C PRO A 91 19.33 9.60 7.28
N GLY A 92 18.75 10.24 6.26
CA GLY A 92 19.28 10.26 4.89
C GLY A 92 18.98 9.04 4.02
N LEU A 93 18.40 7.96 4.58
CA LEU A 93 17.93 6.83 3.78
C LEU A 93 16.55 7.13 3.18
N ARG A 94 16.39 6.86 1.89
CA ARG A 94 15.11 6.89 1.17
C ARG A 94 14.51 5.48 1.17
N VAL A 95 13.27 5.32 1.57
CA VAL A 95 12.59 4.01 1.63
C VAL A 95 11.31 4.03 0.81
N ASP A 96 10.97 2.88 0.23
CA ASP A 96 9.70 2.72 -0.47
C ASP A 96 8.50 2.69 0.50
N LEU A 97 7.30 2.88 -0.03
CA LEU A 97 6.09 3.00 0.80
C LEU A 97 5.84 1.78 1.70
N GLY A 98 6.12 0.57 1.21
CA GLY A 98 5.92 -0.66 1.98
C GLY A 98 6.92 -0.81 3.12
N GLN A 99 8.16 -0.35 2.93
CA GLN A 99 9.13 -0.26 4.02
C GLN A 99 8.75 0.83 5.02
N HIS A 100 8.36 2.03 4.56
CA HIS A 100 7.91 3.12 5.43
C HIS A 100 6.73 2.69 6.31
N MET A 101 5.73 1.99 5.75
CA MET A 101 4.61 1.45 6.51
C MET A 101 5.06 0.49 7.64
N ARG A 102 6.11 -0.32 7.41
CA ARG A 102 6.68 -1.21 8.43
C ARG A 102 7.46 -0.45 9.51
N GLU A 103 8.03 0.71 9.19
CA GLU A 103 8.71 1.54 10.19
C GLU A 103 7.73 2.05 11.25
N HIS A 104 6.44 2.22 10.91
CA HIS A 104 5.41 2.61 11.87
C HIS A 104 5.14 1.60 12.99
N ASP A 105 5.55 0.34 12.84
CA ASP A 105 5.49 -0.63 13.95
C ASP A 105 6.40 -0.21 15.11
N ARG A 106 7.50 0.50 14.81
CA ARG A 106 8.47 1.02 15.79
C ARG A 106 8.37 2.52 16.00
N HIS A 107 7.86 3.24 14.99
CA HIS A 107 7.65 4.69 14.98
C HIS A 107 6.16 5.00 14.72
N PRO A 108 5.30 4.67 15.70
CA PRO A 108 3.86 4.83 15.58
C PRO A 108 3.46 6.27 15.24
N VAL A 109 2.45 6.40 14.38
CA VAL A 109 1.82 7.68 14.04
C VAL A 109 0.71 7.97 15.03
N GLY A 110 0.84 9.08 15.75
CA GLY A 110 -0.18 9.56 16.67
C GLY A 110 0.36 10.76 17.41
N ASP A 111 -0.54 11.57 17.96
CA ASP A 111 -0.15 12.55 18.96
C ASP A 111 0.03 11.81 20.29
N ASP A 112 1.13 11.06 20.39
CA ASP A 112 1.49 10.29 21.59
C ASP A 112 1.53 11.22 22.81
N ASP A 113 1.99 12.47 22.64
CA ASP A 113 2.00 13.49 23.68
C ASP A 113 0.57 13.82 24.16
N TRP A 114 -0.36 14.06 23.24
CA TRP A 114 -1.78 14.25 23.57
C TRP A 114 -2.41 13.00 24.19
N LEU A 115 -2.13 11.80 23.67
CA LEU A 115 -2.65 10.54 24.24
C LEU A 115 -2.13 10.32 25.66
N GLU A 116 -0.88 10.67 25.94
CA GLU A 116 -0.33 10.62 27.30
C GLU A 116 -1.05 11.60 28.25
N THR A 117 -1.55 12.74 27.77
CA THR A 117 -2.40 13.63 28.61
C THR A 117 -3.71 13.00 29.05
N LEU A 118 -4.19 11.98 28.33
CA LEU A 118 -5.43 11.25 28.62
C LEU A 118 -5.18 9.94 29.37
N ARG A 119 -3.92 9.61 29.68
CA ARG A 119 -3.53 8.32 30.24
C ARG A 119 -3.72 8.28 31.76
N GLU A 120 -4.44 7.27 32.22
CA GLU A 120 -4.54 6.86 33.62
C GLU A 120 -4.00 5.43 33.75
N GLY A 121 -2.71 5.30 34.10
CA GLY A 121 -2.05 3.99 34.24
C GLY A 121 -1.89 3.28 32.90
N ASP A 122 -2.48 2.09 32.75
CA ASP A 122 -2.47 1.29 31.51
C ASP A 122 -3.68 1.60 30.58
N ARG A 123 -4.47 2.61 30.93
CA ARG A 123 -5.71 2.96 30.22
C ARG A 123 -5.71 4.42 29.77
N LEU A 124 -6.45 4.71 28.72
CA LEU A 124 -6.92 6.05 28.40
C LEU A 124 -8.27 6.28 29.08
N ARG A 125 -8.43 7.47 29.69
CA ARG A 125 -9.72 7.96 30.18
C ARG A 125 -10.14 9.21 29.44
N TRP A 126 -11.39 9.20 29.01
CA TRP A 126 -12.03 10.37 28.44
C TRP A 126 -13.48 10.45 28.93
N GLY A 127 -13.73 11.37 29.87
CA GLY A 127 -15.00 11.45 30.57
C GLY A 127 -15.34 10.14 31.29
N ARG A 128 -16.48 9.53 30.91
CA ARG A 128 -16.94 8.24 31.48
C ARG A 128 -16.33 7.01 30.81
N TRP A 129 -15.62 7.18 29.70
CA TRP A 129 -15.11 6.08 28.89
C TRP A 129 -13.69 5.73 29.28
N SER A 130 -13.37 4.42 29.23
CA SER A 130 -11.99 3.96 29.38
C SER A 130 -11.67 2.84 28.41
N ALA A 131 -10.45 2.85 27.88
CA ALA A 131 -9.94 1.79 27.00
C ALA A 131 -8.45 1.53 27.31
N PRO A 132 -7.92 0.32 27.07
CA PRO A 132 -6.49 0.07 27.19
C PRO A 132 -5.68 1.00 26.29
N PHE A 133 -4.63 1.63 26.84
CA PHE A 133 -3.82 2.63 26.16
C PHE A 133 -3.21 2.07 24.86
N ASP A 134 -2.58 0.90 24.96
CA ASP A 134 -1.94 0.25 23.81
C ASP A 134 -2.91 -0.10 22.68
N THR A 135 -4.18 -0.38 23.00
CA THR A 135 -5.21 -0.70 22.00
C THR A 135 -5.60 0.54 21.20
N ILE A 136 -5.83 1.68 21.87
CA ILE A 136 -6.21 2.93 21.18
C ILE A 136 -5.02 3.50 20.43
N ARG A 137 -3.83 3.48 21.03
CA ARG A 137 -2.60 3.91 20.35
C ARG A 137 -2.39 3.09 19.08
N ARG A 138 -2.43 1.76 19.17
CA ARG A 138 -2.34 0.89 17.99
C ARG A 138 -3.44 1.19 16.97
N TYR A 139 -4.68 1.41 17.40
CA TYR A 139 -5.78 1.78 16.52
C TYR A 139 -5.53 3.09 15.76
N LEU A 140 -5.08 4.13 16.44
CA LEU A 140 -4.77 5.43 15.82
C LEU A 140 -3.59 5.34 14.86
N VAL A 141 -2.67 4.41 15.12
CA VAL A 141 -1.45 4.20 14.32
C VAL A 141 -1.69 3.32 13.08
N THR A 142 -2.42 2.22 13.22
CA THR A 142 -2.54 1.17 12.19
C THR A 142 -3.93 1.05 11.60
N GLY A 143 -4.93 1.71 12.20
CA GLY A 143 -6.32 1.48 11.85
C GLY A 143 -6.77 0.04 12.08
N GLN A 144 -6.13 -0.73 12.97
CA GLN A 144 -6.55 -2.09 13.32
C GLN A 144 -6.69 -2.27 14.83
N ILE A 145 -7.80 -2.90 15.25
CA ILE A 145 -8.12 -3.17 16.66
C ILE A 145 -8.00 -4.67 16.94
N ASP A 146 -6.90 -5.12 17.56
CA ASP A 146 -6.89 -6.46 18.18
C ASP A 146 -7.64 -6.42 19.51
N ALA A 147 -8.97 -6.55 19.44
CA ALA A 147 -9.86 -6.61 20.60
C ALA A 147 -10.81 -7.82 20.54
N GLY A 148 -10.36 -8.89 19.90
CA GLY A 148 -11.14 -10.11 19.68
C GLY A 148 -12.02 -10.07 18.43
N ARG A 149 -12.44 -11.25 17.97
CA ARG A 149 -13.12 -11.47 16.67
C ARG A 149 -14.31 -10.54 16.41
N ASN A 150 -15.19 -10.36 17.40
CA ASN A 150 -16.40 -9.55 17.20
C ASN A 150 -16.11 -8.06 17.02
N ARG A 151 -15.08 -7.52 17.71
CA ARG A 151 -14.69 -6.11 17.57
C ARG A 151 -13.92 -5.87 16.28
N GLN A 152 -13.08 -6.81 15.86
CA GLN A 152 -12.43 -6.76 14.55
C GLN A 152 -13.46 -6.76 13.42
N LEU A 153 -14.48 -7.62 13.48
CA LEU A 153 -15.56 -7.63 12.49
C LEU A 153 -16.32 -6.30 12.44
N ALA A 154 -16.68 -5.75 13.61
CA ALA A 154 -17.37 -4.45 13.68
C ALA A 154 -16.51 -3.31 13.13
N HIS A 155 -15.21 -3.33 13.40
CA HIS A 155 -14.24 -2.39 12.85
C HIS A 155 -14.16 -2.49 11.32
N ASP A 156 -13.98 -3.69 10.78
CA ASP A 156 -13.87 -3.92 9.34
C ASP A 156 -15.14 -3.50 8.61
N LEU A 157 -16.30 -3.68 9.26
CA LEU A 157 -17.60 -3.19 8.81
C LEU A 157 -17.60 -1.66 8.67
N ILE A 158 -17.09 -0.95 9.67
CA ILE A 158 -17.04 0.52 9.71
C ILE A 158 -16.08 1.06 8.64
N VAL A 159 -14.85 0.54 8.58
CA VAL A 159 -13.85 0.99 7.60
C VAL A 159 -14.31 0.71 6.17
N THR A 160 -14.90 -0.46 5.93
CA THR A 160 -15.49 -0.80 4.63
C THR A 160 -16.61 0.17 4.28
N ALA A 161 -17.55 0.42 5.20
CA ALA A 161 -18.64 1.35 4.97
C ALA A 161 -18.14 2.77 4.67
N MET A 162 -17.18 3.31 5.44
CA MET A 162 -16.57 4.62 5.15
C MET A 162 -15.89 4.66 3.77
N THR A 163 -15.18 3.60 3.39
CA THR A 163 -14.51 3.50 2.08
C THR A 163 -15.53 3.50 0.95
N GLN A 164 -16.63 2.76 1.11
CA GLN A 164 -17.72 2.68 0.13
C GLN A 164 -18.46 4.03 0.01
N LEU A 165 -18.75 4.69 1.13
CA LEU A 165 -19.35 6.03 1.15
C LEU A 165 -18.46 7.05 0.42
N ARG A 166 -17.15 7.05 0.70
CA ARG A 166 -16.20 7.92 -0.01
C ARG A 166 -16.17 7.66 -1.51
N ARG A 167 -16.24 6.40 -1.92
CA ARG A 167 -16.07 5.98 -3.32
C ARG A 167 -17.35 6.14 -4.15
N TRP A 168 -18.51 5.84 -3.58
CA TRP A 168 -19.76 5.69 -4.31
C TRP A 168 -20.94 6.48 -3.73
N GLY A 169 -20.76 7.15 -2.59
CA GLY A 169 -21.83 7.88 -1.91
C GLY A 169 -22.72 6.98 -1.02
N PRO A 170 -23.79 7.56 -0.43
CA PRO A 170 -24.64 6.90 0.57
C PRO A 170 -25.49 5.75 0.04
N GLU A 171 -25.92 5.82 -1.23
CA GLU A 171 -26.84 4.85 -1.84
C GLU A 171 -26.23 4.16 -3.08
N PRO A 172 -25.17 3.34 -2.91
CA PRO A 172 -24.52 2.69 -4.03
C PRO A 172 -25.22 1.39 -4.42
N VAL A 173 -25.35 1.11 -5.72
CA VAL A 173 -25.80 -0.19 -6.22
C VAL A 173 -24.59 -1.13 -6.32
N ILE A 174 -24.40 -1.99 -5.31
CA ILE A 174 -23.27 -2.92 -5.21
C ILE A 174 -23.75 -4.36 -5.41
N LEU A 175 -23.16 -5.09 -6.36
CA LEU A 175 -23.41 -6.52 -6.55
C LEU A 175 -22.86 -7.32 -5.36
N GLY A 176 -23.70 -8.13 -4.71
CA GLY A 176 -23.30 -8.91 -3.52
C GLY A 176 -23.23 -8.10 -2.22
N ASP A 177 -23.93 -6.96 -2.17
CA ASP A 177 -24.02 -6.11 -0.98
C ASP A 177 -24.71 -6.80 0.19
N GLN A 178 -23.91 -7.14 1.21
CA GLN A 178 -24.41 -7.83 2.39
C GLN A 178 -25.27 -6.90 3.27
N PRO A 179 -26.31 -7.42 3.93
CA PRO A 179 -27.20 -6.62 4.78
C PRO A 179 -26.44 -5.83 5.86
N GLU A 180 -25.42 -6.42 6.45
CA GLU A 180 -24.61 -5.81 7.51
C GLU A 180 -23.78 -4.62 6.98
N TRP A 181 -23.30 -4.69 5.74
CA TRP A 181 -22.57 -3.57 5.11
C TRP A 181 -23.50 -2.41 4.78
N ARG A 182 -24.72 -2.69 4.31
CA ARG A 182 -25.73 -1.65 4.09
C ARG A 182 -26.13 -0.97 5.38
N ALA A 183 -26.37 -1.76 6.44
CA ALA A 183 -26.68 -1.24 7.76
C ALA A 183 -25.54 -0.36 8.32
N ALA A 184 -24.29 -0.77 8.13
CA ALA A 184 -23.12 0.02 8.53
C ALA A 184 -23.02 1.35 7.77
N ARG A 185 -23.21 1.34 6.46
CA ARG A 185 -23.21 2.58 5.65
C ARG A 185 -24.30 3.54 6.10
N ALA A 186 -25.53 3.05 6.28
CA ALA A 186 -26.65 3.86 6.75
C ALA A 186 -26.35 4.49 8.13
N ALA A 187 -25.86 3.69 9.08
CA ALA A 187 -25.54 4.17 10.43
C ALA A 187 -24.40 5.21 10.43
N ILE A 188 -23.39 5.05 9.58
CA ILE A 188 -22.29 6.02 9.46
C ILE A 188 -22.76 7.29 8.78
N SER A 189 -23.56 7.20 7.71
CA SER A 189 -24.16 8.38 7.07
C SER A 189 -24.98 9.19 8.06
N GLU A 190 -25.86 8.55 8.83
CA GLU A 190 -26.66 9.21 9.87
C GLU A 190 -25.76 9.85 10.93
N LEU A 191 -24.70 9.16 11.37
CA LEU A 191 -23.74 9.71 12.34
C LEU A 191 -23.04 10.97 11.79
N MET A 192 -22.59 10.93 10.54
CA MET A 192 -21.92 12.05 9.89
C MET A 192 -22.88 13.23 9.67
N GLU A 193 -24.14 12.97 9.32
CA GLU A 193 -25.20 13.99 9.22
C GLU A 193 -25.49 14.64 10.56
N ARG A 194 -25.61 13.85 11.65
CA ARG A 194 -25.76 14.39 13.01
C ARG A 194 -24.56 15.24 13.41
N TYR A 195 -23.35 14.81 13.09
CA TYR A 195 -22.14 15.59 13.40
C TYR A 195 -22.08 16.89 12.60
N ALA A 196 -22.44 16.86 11.31
CA ALA A 196 -22.55 18.05 10.47
C ALA A 196 -23.64 19.01 10.95
N ALA A 197 -24.76 18.48 11.45
CA ALA A 197 -25.84 19.26 12.04
C ALA A 197 -25.49 19.84 13.42
N GLY A 198 -24.65 19.13 14.20
CA GLY A 198 -24.21 19.47 15.56
C GLY A 198 -23.06 20.47 15.68
N ARG A 199 -22.73 21.21 14.61
CA ARG A 199 -22.00 22.51 14.67
C ARG A 199 -22.97 23.70 14.55
N ARG A 200 -24.15 23.58 15.15
CA ARG A 200 -25.04 24.67 15.50
C ARG A 200 -25.44 24.54 16.96
#